data_AF-W7L4P6-F1
#
_entry.id   AF-W7L4P6-F1
#
_cell.length_a   1.000
_cell.length_b   1.000
_cell.length_c   1.000
_cell.angle_alpha   90.00
_cell.angle_beta   90.00
_cell.angle_gamma   90.00
#
_symmetry.space_group_name_H-M   'P 1'
#
loop_
_entity.id
_entity.type
_entity.pdbx_description
1 polymer ?
#
loop_
_entity_poly.entity_id
_entity_poly.type
_entity_poly.pdbx_seq_one_letter_code
_entity_poly.pdbx_strand_id
1 'polypeptide(L)'
;MSQNTDDFYYNLTQIVIKAKNDKLSSSQINEILEYSQDTEDKNELFIFIMRQSKKGYYTETAKSMLNYFKNKNMDMTQIRKFIGLLKWLMEALKGIEELSGVEDFDSLLNKFISSSSQDNKQPQGNKNEGGEDEY
;
A
#
# COMPACT_ATOMS: atom_id res chain seq x y z
N MET A 1 19.69 -13.10 12.49
CA MET A 1 19.27 -11.75 12.06
C MET A 1 18.13 -11.74 11.02
N SER A 2 17.71 -12.86 10.40
CA SER A 2 16.63 -12.80 9.38
C SER A 2 15.21 -12.65 9.95
N GLN A 3 14.91 -13.25 11.12
CA GLN A 3 13.55 -13.28 11.69
C GLN A 3 12.87 -11.91 11.86
N ASN A 4 13.63 -10.84 12.16
CA ASN A 4 13.05 -9.50 12.33
C ASN A 4 12.68 -8.82 11.02
N THR A 5 13.40 -9.11 9.94
CA THR A 5 13.14 -8.54 8.61
C THR A 5 11.95 -9.26 7.96
N ASP A 6 11.89 -10.58 8.11
CA ASP A 6 10.81 -11.41 7.60
C ASP A 6 9.47 -11.02 8.25
N ASP A 7 9.47 -10.79 9.57
CA ASP A 7 8.30 -10.30 10.31
C ASP A 7 7.87 -8.89 9.87
N PHE A 8 8.80 -8.00 9.58
CA PHE A 8 8.49 -6.64 9.11
C PHE A 8 7.73 -6.65 7.79
N TYR A 9 8.27 -7.34 6.78
CA TYR A 9 7.66 -7.39 5.46
C TYR A 9 6.37 -8.18 5.43
N TYR A 10 6.27 -9.24 6.25
CA TYR A 10 5.01 -9.94 6.46
C TYR A 10 3.93 -9.00 7.02
N ASN A 11 4.19 -8.30 8.12
CA ASN A 11 3.20 -7.38 8.71
C ASN A 11 2.86 -6.21 7.78
N LEU A 12 3.85 -5.67 7.06
CA LEU A 12 3.61 -4.64 6.05
C LEU A 12 2.64 -5.14 4.96
N THR A 13 2.87 -6.35 4.44
CA THR A 13 1.99 -6.98 3.43
C THR A 13 0.58 -7.16 3.98
N GLN A 14 0.45 -7.71 5.18
CA GLN A 14 -0.85 -7.94 5.81
C GLN A 14 -1.61 -6.64 6.08
N ILE A 15 -0.92 -5.54 6.33
CA ILE A 15 -1.50 -4.22 6.49
C ILE A 15 -1.88 -3.61 5.13
N VAL A 16 -1.08 -3.80 4.07
CA VAL A 16 -1.43 -3.37 2.70
C VAL A 16 -2.72 -4.05 2.22
N ILE A 17 -2.87 -5.36 2.44
CA ILE A 17 -4.09 -6.10 2.07
C ILE A 17 -5.31 -5.51 2.79
N LYS A 18 -5.19 -5.25 4.11
CA LYS A 18 -6.26 -4.62 4.88
C LYS A 18 -6.56 -3.20 4.41
N ALA A 19 -5.52 -2.41 4.14
CA ALA A 19 -5.66 -1.05 3.63
C ALA A 19 -6.43 -1.01 2.30
N LYS A 20 -6.17 -1.96 1.41
CA LYS A 20 -6.94 -2.13 0.16
C LYS A 20 -8.40 -2.47 0.42
N ASN A 21 -8.67 -3.42 1.31
CA ASN A 21 -10.04 -3.80 1.67
C ASN A 21 -10.82 -2.65 2.32
N ASP A 22 -10.15 -1.86 3.17
CA ASP A 22 -10.69 -0.66 3.82
C ASP A 22 -10.77 0.56 2.88
N LYS A 23 -10.29 0.43 1.63
CA LYS A 23 -10.18 1.53 0.65
C LYS A 23 -9.40 2.74 1.19
N LEU A 24 -8.41 2.48 2.06
CA LEU A 24 -7.51 3.49 2.56
C LEU A 24 -6.68 4.07 1.40
N SER A 25 -6.80 5.37 1.17
CA SER A 25 -6.08 6.05 0.11
C SER A 25 -4.64 6.39 0.50
N SER A 26 -3.76 6.52 -0.49
CA SER A 26 -2.39 7.01 -0.26
C SER A 26 -2.37 8.43 0.34
N SER A 27 -3.35 9.28 0.00
CA SER A 27 -3.50 10.62 0.59
C SER A 27 -3.76 10.56 2.10
N GLN A 28 -4.65 9.68 2.56
CA GLN A 28 -4.89 9.49 4.00
C GLN A 28 -3.65 8.93 4.72
N ILE A 29 -2.87 8.07 4.08
CA ILE A 29 -1.60 7.59 4.65
C ILE A 29 -0.57 8.73 4.69
N ASN A 30 -0.56 9.60 3.68
CA ASN A 30 0.29 10.78 3.65
C ASN A 30 -0.02 11.74 4.79
N GLU A 31 -1.29 11.99 5.10
CA GLU A 31 -1.70 12.80 6.28
C GLU A 31 -1.15 12.22 7.59
N ILE A 32 -1.15 10.89 7.73
CA ILE A 32 -0.54 10.22 8.90
C ILE A 32 0.98 10.43 8.91
N LEU A 33 1.63 10.33 7.75
CA LEU A 33 3.07 10.52 7.62
C LEU A 33 3.49 11.95 7.95
N GLU A 34 2.79 12.95 7.42
CA GLU A 34 3.01 14.37 7.71
C GLU A 34 2.85 14.65 9.20
N TYR A 35 1.74 14.22 9.81
CA TYR A 35 1.55 14.38 11.25
C TYR A 35 2.66 13.70 12.07
N SER A 36 3.13 12.53 11.62
CA SER A 36 4.23 11.84 12.30
C SER A 36 5.56 12.59 12.23
N GLN A 37 5.75 13.49 11.27
CA GLN A 37 6.93 14.37 11.16
C GLN A 37 6.80 15.61 12.04
N ASP A 38 5.57 16.04 12.33
CA ASP A 38 5.27 17.22 13.15
C ASP A 38 5.28 16.93 14.67
N THR A 39 5.24 15.66 15.07
CA THR A 39 5.32 15.25 16.49
C THR A 39 6.44 14.23 16.73
N GLU A 40 7.01 14.26 17.94
CA GLU A 40 7.89 13.21 18.46
C GLU A 40 7.19 12.34 19.52
N ASP A 41 5.95 12.67 19.91
CA ASP A 41 5.17 11.89 20.85
C ASP A 41 4.40 10.77 20.13
N LYS A 42 4.81 9.52 20.40
CA LYS A 42 4.16 8.32 19.86
C LYS A 42 2.67 8.23 20.22
N ASN A 43 2.29 8.65 21.42
CA ASN A 43 0.91 8.59 21.86
C ASN A 43 0.03 9.60 21.11
N GLU A 44 0.55 10.79 20.83
CA GLU A 44 -0.15 11.77 19.99
C GLU A 44 -0.37 11.22 18.58
N LEU A 45 0.65 10.61 17.97
CA LEU A 45 0.50 9.95 16.67
C LEU A 45 -0.53 8.82 16.72
N PHE A 46 -0.53 7.99 17.76
CA PHE A 46 -1.51 6.90 17.90
C PHE A 46 -2.94 7.44 18.04
N ILE A 47 -3.14 8.50 18.82
CA ILE A 47 -4.42 9.19 18.95
C ILE A 47 -4.87 9.77 17.60
N PHE A 48 -3.95 10.39 16.86
CA PHE A 48 -4.23 10.92 15.53
C PHE A 48 -4.69 9.81 14.57
N ILE A 49 -3.96 8.69 14.48
CA ILE A 49 -4.33 7.55 13.64
C ILE A 49 -5.71 6.99 14.03
N MET A 50 -6.01 6.85 15.33
CA MET A 50 -7.33 6.41 15.80
C MET A 50 -8.45 7.39 15.40
N ARG A 51 -8.18 8.70 15.45
CA ARG A 51 -9.17 9.72 15.08
C ARG A 51 -9.44 9.71 13.58
N GLN A 52 -8.39 9.62 12.77
CA GLN A 52 -8.53 9.65 11.31
C GLN A 52 -9.15 8.36 10.77
N SER A 53 -8.89 7.21 11.40
CA SER A 53 -9.47 5.93 10.98
C SER A 53 -10.98 5.85 11.13
N LYS A 54 -11.55 6.56 12.11
CA LYS A 54 -13.01 6.71 12.24
C LYS A 54 -13.61 7.60 11.16
N LYS A 55 -12.92 8.67 10.78
CA LYS A 55 -13.38 9.59 9.73
C LYS A 55 -13.25 8.99 8.33
N GLY A 56 -12.17 8.26 8.09
CA GLY A 56 -11.85 7.66 6.81
C GLY A 56 -12.31 6.21 6.64
N TYR A 57 -12.98 5.64 7.64
CA TYR A 57 -13.52 4.27 7.64
C TYR A 57 -12.49 3.14 7.45
N TYR A 58 -11.23 3.34 7.86
CA TYR A 58 -10.15 2.34 7.80
C TYR A 58 -9.77 1.80 9.19
N THR A 59 -10.78 1.56 10.03
CA THR A 59 -10.58 1.23 11.45
C THR A 59 -9.80 -0.07 11.66
N GLU A 60 -10.01 -1.09 10.82
CA GLU A 60 -9.32 -2.39 10.97
C GLU A 60 -7.85 -2.30 10.53
N THR A 61 -7.57 -1.53 9.48
CA THR A 61 -6.20 -1.18 9.09
C THR A 61 -5.47 -0.44 10.22
N ALA A 62 -6.12 0.58 10.79
CA ALA A 62 -5.53 1.36 11.89
C ALA A 62 -5.27 0.51 13.14
N LYS A 63 -6.20 -0.37 13.53
CA LYS A 63 -5.98 -1.31 14.64
C LYS A 63 -4.78 -2.21 14.38
N SER A 64 -4.65 -2.74 13.16
CA SER A 64 -3.54 -3.62 12.78
C SER A 64 -2.20 -2.89 12.86
N MET A 65 -2.11 -1.68 12.32
CA MET A 65 -0.91 -0.83 12.41
C MET A 65 -0.53 -0.54 13.86
N LEU A 66 -1.47 -0.04 14.67
CA LEU A 66 -1.21 0.34 16.05
C LEU A 66 -0.82 -0.86 16.92
N ASN A 67 -1.47 -2.01 16.72
CA ASN A 67 -1.10 -3.25 17.39
C ASN A 67 0.33 -3.66 17.04
N TYR A 68 0.71 -3.59 15.76
CA TYR A 68 2.05 -3.91 15.31
C TYR A 68 3.10 -2.96 15.93
N PHE A 69 2.86 -1.64 15.88
CA PHE A 69 3.76 -0.64 16.46
C PHE A 69 3.97 -0.84 17.96
N LYS A 70 2.89 -1.13 18.70
CA LYS A 70 2.96 -1.39 20.15
C LYS A 70 3.67 -2.70 20.46
N ASN A 71 3.32 -3.80 19.80
CA ASN A 71 3.87 -5.13 20.12
C ASN A 71 5.35 -5.25 19.79
N LYS A 72 5.82 -4.51 18.78
CA LYS A 72 7.24 -4.43 18.42
C LYS A 72 8.00 -3.32 19.15
N ASN A 73 7.34 -2.60 20.06
CA ASN A 73 7.91 -1.47 20.81
C ASN A 73 8.60 -0.45 19.90
N MET A 74 7.98 -0.15 18.76
CA MET A 74 8.61 0.70 17.75
C MET A 74 8.84 2.12 18.27
N ASP A 75 9.99 2.69 17.89
CA ASP A 75 10.26 4.13 18.05
C ASP A 75 9.65 4.94 16.89
N MET A 76 9.67 6.27 17.02
CA MET A 76 9.10 7.18 16.00
C MET A 76 9.77 7.00 14.63
N THR A 77 11.08 6.75 14.58
CA THR A 77 11.82 6.54 13.33
C THR A 77 11.35 5.28 12.61
N GLN A 78 11.17 4.18 13.34
CA GLN A 78 10.65 2.92 12.81
C GLN A 78 9.21 3.07 12.34
N ILE A 79 8.37 3.79 13.08
CA ILE A 79 6.98 4.06 12.72
C ILE A 79 6.91 4.89 11.43
N ARG A 80 7.68 5.99 11.33
CA ARG A 80 7.78 6.83 10.12
C ARG A 80 8.22 6.01 8.91
N LYS A 81 9.24 5.16 9.08
CA LYS A 81 9.71 4.26 8.01
C LYS A 81 8.59 3.31 7.56
N PHE A 82 7.86 2.72 8.50
CA PHE A 82 6.73 1.83 8.17
C PHE A 82 5.64 2.56 7.40
N ILE A 83 5.20 3.73 7.88
CA ILE A 83 4.14 4.52 7.23
C ILE A 83 4.58 4.95 5.82
N GLY A 84 5.84 5.38 5.66
CA GLY A 84 6.41 5.74 4.37
C GLY A 84 6.40 4.58 3.36
N LEU A 85 6.78 3.37 3.80
CA LEU A 85 6.72 2.19 2.95
C LEU A 85 5.28 1.79 2.62
N LEU A 86 4.35 1.89 3.58
CA LEU A 86 2.94 1.64 3.35
C LEU A 86 2.37 2.61 2.30
N LYS A 87 2.69 3.92 2.39
CA LYS A 87 2.30 4.92 1.40
C LYS A 87 2.79 4.52 0.02
N TRP A 88 4.08 4.22 -0.10
CA TRP A 88 4.70 3.86 -1.37
C TRP A 88 4.05 2.63 -2.00
N LEU A 89 3.79 1.57 -1.22
CA LEU A 89 3.12 0.37 -1.72
C LEU A 89 1.68 0.67 -2.18
N MET A 90 0.93 1.49 -1.42
CA MET A 90 -0.43 1.85 -1.80
C MET A 90 -0.48 2.70 -3.09
N GLU A 91 0.54 3.51 -3.34
CA GLU A 91 0.72 4.25 -4.61
C GLU A 91 1.10 3.31 -5.75
N ALA A 92 2.09 2.45 -5.54
CA ALA A 92 2.58 1.49 -6.52
C ALA A 92 1.47 0.52 -6.98
N LEU A 93 0.56 0.16 -6.07
CA LEU A 93 -0.53 -0.77 -6.34
C LEU A 93 -1.84 -0.07 -6.71
N LYS A 94 -1.88 1.25 -6.94
CA LYS A 94 -3.14 2.02 -7.10
C LYS A 94 -4.06 1.47 -8.20
N GLY A 95 -3.50 0.99 -9.31
CA GLY A 95 -4.25 0.39 -10.43
C GLY A 95 -4.67 -1.08 -10.22
N ILE A 96 -4.27 -1.70 -9.12
CA ILE A 96 -4.60 -3.09 -8.80
C ILE A 96 -5.81 -3.08 -7.85
N GLU A 97 -6.96 -3.50 -8.35
CA GLU A 97 -8.23 -3.51 -7.61
C GLU A 97 -8.26 -4.61 -6.53
N GLU A 98 -7.68 -5.78 -6.82
CA GLU A 98 -7.69 -6.93 -5.91
C GLU A 98 -6.30 -7.51 -5.66
N LEU A 99 -5.99 -7.77 -4.39
CA LEU A 99 -4.77 -8.45 -3.96
C LEU A 99 -5.03 -9.94 -3.63
N SER A 100 -5.91 -10.58 -4.41
CA SER A 100 -6.19 -12.01 -4.25
C SER A 100 -4.95 -12.86 -4.49
N GLY A 101 -4.72 -13.83 -3.59
CA GLY A 101 -3.55 -14.71 -3.60
C GLY A 101 -2.24 -14.05 -3.14
N VAL A 102 -2.29 -12.85 -2.55
CA VAL A 102 -1.12 -12.25 -1.88
C VAL A 102 -1.10 -12.71 -0.41
N GLU A 103 -0.04 -13.41 -0.03
CA GLU A 103 0.15 -13.95 1.33
C GLU A 103 1.36 -13.34 2.03
N ASP A 104 2.34 -12.90 1.24
CA ASP A 104 3.65 -12.41 1.67
C ASP A 104 4.14 -11.27 0.77
N PHE A 105 5.32 -10.75 1.10
CA PHE A 105 5.86 -9.61 0.38
C PHE A 105 6.31 -9.97 -1.04
N ASP A 106 6.79 -11.19 -1.27
CA ASP A 106 7.23 -11.62 -2.60
C ASP A 106 6.04 -11.77 -3.56
N SER A 107 4.91 -12.31 -3.10
CA SER A 107 3.66 -12.33 -3.87
C SER A 107 3.12 -10.93 -4.13
N LEU A 108 3.27 -9.98 -3.19
CA LEU A 108 2.93 -8.57 -3.41
C LEU A 108 3.80 -7.92 -4.50
N LEU A 109 5.12 -8.16 -4.46
CA LEU A 109 6.06 -7.70 -5.48
C LEU A 109 5.73 -8.29 -6.85
N ASN A 110 5.44 -9.59 -6.91
CA ASN A 110 5.05 -10.27 -8.14
C ASN A 110 3.78 -9.67 -8.75
N LYS A 111 2.78 -9.30 -7.92
CA LYS A 111 1.60 -8.57 -8.40
C LYS A 111 1.96 -7.23 -9.01
N PHE A 112 2.81 -6.45 -8.36
CA PHE A 112 3.28 -5.17 -8.90
C PHE A 112 3.98 -5.33 -10.26
N ILE A 113 4.99 -6.22 -10.34
CA ILE A 113 5.76 -6.49 -11.57
C ILE A 113 4.85 -6.97 -12.72
N SER A 114 3.88 -7.83 -12.41
CA SER A 114 2.94 -8.36 -13.40
C SER A 114 2.00 -7.27 -13.91
N SER A 115 1.54 -6.38 -13.04
CA SER A 115 0.66 -5.27 -13.43
C SER A 115 1.36 -4.26 -14.35
N SER A 116 2.63 -3.94 -14.08
CA SER A 116 3.42 -3.04 -14.93
C SER A 116 3.74 -3.62 -16.31
N SER A 117 3.68 -4.94 -16.46
CA SER A 117 3.92 -5.63 -17.74
C SER A 117 2.68 -5.62 -18.66
N GLN A 118 1.48 -5.39 -18.11
CA GLN A 118 0.24 -5.32 -18.89
C GLN A 118 -0.01 -3.95 -19.50
N ASP A 119 0.48 -2.87 -18.88
CA ASP A 119 0.37 -1.49 -19.41
C ASP A 119 1.14 -1.28 -20.74
N ASN A 120 2.08 -2.17 -21.07
CA ASN A 120 2.87 -2.11 -22.32
C ASN A 120 2.27 -2.91 -23.49
N LYS A 121 1.08 -3.51 -23.34
CA LYS A 121 0.38 -4.21 -24.43
C LYS A 121 -0.85 -3.42 -24.89
N GLN A 122 -0.64 -2.25 -25.50
CA GLN A 122 -1.66 -1.72 -26.42
C GLN A 122 -1.72 -2.60 -27.69
N PRO A 123 -2.93 -2.85 -28.21
CA PRO A 123 -3.13 -3.77 -29.33
C PRO A 123 -2.56 -3.20 -30.63
N GLN A 124 -1.67 -3.96 -31.28
CA GLN A 124 -1.41 -3.83 -32.71
C GLN A 124 -2.70 -4.17 -33.46
N GLY A 125 -3.55 -3.17 -33.67
CA GLY A 125 -4.58 -3.18 -34.69
C GLY A 125 -3.92 -3.07 -36.07
N ASN A 126 -3.43 -4.20 -36.56
CA ASN A 126 -3.07 -4.39 -37.96
C ASN A 126 -4.30 -4.07 -38.83
N LYS A 127 -4.18 -3.07 -39.71
CA LYS A 127 -4.92 -3.04 -40.98
C LYS A 127 -3.94 -2.71 -42.09
N ASN A 128 -3.38 -3.77 -42.67
CA ASN A 128 -2.79 -3.70 -43.99
C ASN A 128 -3.88 -3.45 -45.04
N GLU A 129 -3.63 -2.40 -45.82
CA GLU A 129 -3.82 -2.21 -47.26
C GLU A 129 -4.61 -3.25 -48.09
N GLY A 130 -5.38 -2.72 -49.05
CA GLY A 130 -5.63 -3.38 -50.34
C GLY A 130 -7.09 -3.37 -50.81
N GLY A 131 -7.40 -2.57 -51.83
CA GLY A 131 -8.67 -2.63 -52.54
C GLY A 131 -8.97 -1.36 -53.35
N GLU A 132 -8.33 -1.25 -54.52
CA GLU A 132 -8.85 -0.48 -55.65
C GLU A 132 -10.30 -0.90 -55.92
N ASP A 133 -11.20 0.04 -56.21
CA ASP A 133 -12.22 -0.11 -57.24
C ASP A 133 -12.85 1.26 -57.58
N GLU A 134 -12.93 1.45 -58.89
CA GLU A 134 -13.49 2.52 -59.73
C GLU A 134 -14.81 3.13 -59.25
N TYR A 135 -15.00 4.44 -59.46
CA TYR A 135 -16.07 5.07 -60.26
C TYR A 135 -15.73 6.54 -60.55
#